data_AF-A0A553Y5S2-F1
#
_entry.id   AF-A0A553Y5S2-F1
#
_cell.length_a   1.000
_cell.length_b   1.000
_cell.length_c   1.000
_cell.angle_alpha   90.00
_cell.angle_beta   90.00
_cell.angle_gamma   90.00
#
_symmetry.space_group_name_H-M   'P 1'
#
loop_
_entity.id
_entity.type
_entity.pdbx_description
1 polymer ?
#
loop_
_entity_poly.entity_id
_entity_poly.type
_entity_poly.pdbx_seq_one_letter_code
_entity_poly.pdbx_strand_id
1 'polypeptide(L)'
;MADSVPVRCPTCRRENAFTPPTFPCACGAPLTVPVLRGGVPVEIVHRTWQGSWVMVRCDICGRQDEWPAPESGCVCGTVVRIPVVPLSLIR
;
A
#
# COMPACT_ATOMS: atom_id res chain seq x y z
N MET A 1 11.57 -6.63 -10.40
CA MET A 1 11.48 -6.89 -8.94
C MET A 1 10.92 -5.64 -8.31
N ALA A 2 9.86 -5.75 -7.49
CA ALA A 2 9.36 -4.62 -6.73
C ALA A 2 10.39 -4.25 -5.65
N ASP A 3 10.74 -2.97 -5.58
CA ASP A 3 11.71 -2.46 -4.61
C ASP A 3 11.09 -2.50 -3.21
N SER A 4 11.80 -3.11 -2.25
CA SER A 4 11.35 -3.13 -0.86
C SER A 4 11.51 -1.76 -0.23
N VAL A 5 10.47 -1.29 0.46
CA VAL A 5 10.47 -0.01 1.17
C VAL A 5 10.58 -0.23 2.68
N PRO A 6 11.29 0.64 3.41
CA PRO A 6 11.29 0.61 4.86
C PRO A 6 9.95 1.11 5.42
N VAL A 7 9.40 0.37 6.37
CA VAL A 7 8.14 0.68 7.06
C VAL A 7 8.37 0.64 8.56
N ARG A 8 8.11 1.76 9.23
CA ARG A 8 8.26 1.85 10.67
C ARG A 8 6.94 1.52 11.37
N CYS A 9 6.94 0.50 12.23
CA CYS A 9 5.77 0.17 13.05
C CYS A 9 5.42 1.33 13.99
N PRO A 10 4.16 1.79 14.06
CA PRO A 10 3.75 2.88 14.95
C PRO A 10 3.85 2.48 16.44
N THR A 11 3.68 1.19 16.74
CA THR A 11 3.65 0.65 18.11
C THR A 11 5.05 0.37 18.67
N CYS A 12 5.83 -0.50 18.01
CA CYS A 12 7.17 -0.87 18.51
C CYS A 12 8.33 -0.10 17.86
N ARG A 13 8.03 0.78 16.89
CA ARG A 13 9.01 1.66 16.21
C ARG A 13 10.12 0.94 15.42
N ARG A 14 10.09 -0.38 15.32
CA ARG A 14 10.96 -1.20 14.48
C ARG A 14 10.69 -0.91 13.00
N GLU A 15 11.75 -0.89 12.22
CA GLU A 15 11.68 -0.81 10.76
C GLU A 15 11.61 -2.22 10.16
N ASN A 16 10.69 -2.41 9.22
CA ASN A 16 10.49 -3.66 8.50
C ASN A 16 10.58 -3.40 6.99
N ALA A 17 11.15 -4.33 6.24
CA ALA A 17 11.09 -4.28 4.78
C ALA A 17 9.68 -4.69 4.32
N PHE A 18 9.08 -3.88 3.46
CA PHE A 18 7.80 -4.16 2.84
C PHE A 18 7.94 -4.13 1.32
N THR A 19 7.53 -5.20 0.64
CA THR A 19 7.49 -5.25 -0.82
C THR A 19 6.06 -4.97 -1.28
N PRO A 20 5.80 -3.87 -2.00
CA PRO A 20 4.45 -3.55 -2.45
C PRO A 20 3.87 -4.65 -3.36
N PRO A 21 2.60 -5.04 -3.17
CA PRO A 21 1.98 -6.06 -3.99
C PRO A 21 1.78 -5.55 -5.41
N THR A 22 1.86 -6.48 -6.37
CA THR A 22 1.61 -6.22 -7.79
C THR A 22 0.43 -7.05 -8.25
N PHE A 23 -0.53 -6.40 -8.90
CA PHE A 23 -1.75 -7.02 -9.38
C PHE A 23 -1.94 -6.77 -10.89
N PRO A 24 -2.63 -7.67 -11.61
CA PRO A 24 -2.91 -7.46 -13.03
C PRO A 24 -4.02 -6.42 -13.19
N CYS A 25 -3.72 -5.31 -13.86
CA CYS A 25 -4.74 -4.36 -14.31
C CYS A 25 -5.67 -5.02 -15.35
N ALA A 26 -6.90 -4.53 -15.48
CA ALA A 26 -7.84 -4.98 -16.52
C ALA A 26 -7.29 -4.83 -17.96
N CYS A 27 -6.32 -3.94 -18.19
CA CYS A 27 -5.62 -3.83 -19.48
C CYS A 27 -4.51 -4.88 -19.70
N GLY A 28 -4.24 -5.74 -18.71
CA GLY A 28 -3.17 -6.74 -18.72
C GLY A 28 -1.82 -6.26 -18.18
N ALA A 29 -1.65 -4.96 -17.93
CA ALA A 29 -0.41 -4.43 -17.36
C ALA A 29 -0.23 -4.82 -15.88
N PRO A 30 0.98 -5.15 -15.42
CA PRO A 30 1.27 -5.29 -14.00
C PRO A 30 1.22 -3.93 -13.31
N LEU A 31 0.42 -3.82 -12.25
CA LEU A 31 0.28 -2.61 -11.44
C LEU A 31 0.79 -2.89 -10.03
N THR A 32 1.91 -2.28 -9.66
CA THR A 32 2.42 -2.29 -8.29
C THR A 32 1.78 -1.15 -7.51
N VAL A 33 1.18 -1.44 -6.35
CA VAL A 33 0.49 -0.40 -5.56
C VAL A 33 1.50 0.68 -5.12
N PRO A 34 1.28 1.97 -5.42
CA PRO A 34 2.26 3.02 -5.18
C PRO A 34 2.25 3.41 -3.70
N VAL A 35 3.15 2.82 -2.92
CA VAL A 35 3.31 3.17 -1.50
C VAL A 35 3.97 4.53 -1.32
N LEU A 36 3.49 5.31 -0.36
CA LEU A 36 4.07 6.60 0.02
C LEU A 36 5.29 6.35 0.91
N ARG A 37 6.50 6.45 0.32
CA ARG A 37 7.76 6.31 1.07
C ARG A 37 7.85 7.37 2.17
N GLY A 38 8.21 6.93 3.38
CA GLY A 38 8.26 7.79 4.57
C GLY A 38 6.90 8.16 5.15
N GLY A 39 5.79 7.72 4.54
CA GLY A 39 4.46 7.89 5.11
C GLY A 39 4.30 7.12 6.41
N VAL A 40 3.44 7.62 7.31
CA VAL A 40 3.19 6.99 8.62
C VAL A 40 2.19 5.85 8.45
N PRO A 41 2.55 4.59 8.74
CA PRO A 41 1.61 3.48 8.72
C PRO A 41 0.56 3.62 9.81
N VAL A 42 -0.66 3.22 9.49
CA VAL A 42 -1.80 3.30 10.42
C VAL A 42 -2.12 1.91 10.94
N GLU A 43 -2.17 1.74 12.26
CA GLU A 43 -2.56 0.47 12.88
C GLU A 43 -4.01 0.10 12.51
N ILE A 44 -4.21 -1.16 12.12
CA ILE A 44 -5.53 -1.71 11.83
C ILE A 44 -6.08 -2.31 13.12
N VAL A 45 -6.85 -1.52 13.86
CA VAL A 45 -7.59 -2.00 15.04
C VAL A 45 -8.91 -2.66 14.62
N HIS A 46 -9.57 -2.09 13.61
CA HIS A 46 -10.82 -2.59 13.05
C HIS A 46 -10.76 -2.60 11.53
N ARG A 47 -11.16 -3.73 10.92
CA ARG A 47 -11.21 -3.86 9.47
C ARG A 47 -12.59 -3.48 8.96
N THR A 48 -12.65 -2.49 8.09
CA THR A 48 -13.86 -2.10 7.38
C THR A 48 -13.69 -2.41 5.90
N TRP A 49 -14.80 -2.60 5.18
CA TRP A 49 -14.77 -2.77 3.74
C TRP A 49 -14.06 -1.59 3.07
N GLN A 50 -14.54 -0.37 3.32
CA GLN A 50 -13.98 0.87 2.73
C GLN A 50 -12.49 1.06 3.02
N GLY A 51 -12.03 0.70 4.23
CA GLY A 51 -10.61 0.78 4.56
C GLY A 51 -9.74 -0.27 3.88
N SER A 52 -10.33 -1.35 3.37
CA SER A 52 -9.59 -2.45 2.72
C SER A 52 -9.23 -2.15 1.27
N TRP A 53 -9.66 -1.01 0.73
CA TRP A 53 -9.46 -0.63 -0.66
C TRP A 53 -8.79 0.75 -0.78
N VAL A 54 -7.99 0.91 -1.82
CA VAL A 54 -7.34 2.18 -2.19
C VAL A 54 -7.53 2.43 -3.68
N MET A 55 -7.80 3.68 -4.05
CA MET A 55 -7.86 4.10 -5.44
C MET A 55 -6.45 4.23 -6.02
N VAL A 56 -6.16 3.49 -7.09
CA VAL A 56 -4.87 3.54 -7.79
C VAL A 56 -5.10 3.76 -9.28
N ARG A 57 -4.24 4.56 -9.90
CA ARG A 57 -4.20 4.81 -11.34
C ARG A 57 -3.16 3.90 -11.98
N CYS A 58 -3.53 3.22 -13.06
CA CYS A 58 -2.57 2.49 -13.87
C CYS A 58 -1.75 3.46 -14.72
N ASP A 59 -0.42 3.38 -14.64
CA ASP A 59 0.48 4.23 -15.43
C ASP A 59 0.48 3.87 -16.93
N ILE A 60 -0.01 2.68 -17.30
CA ILE A 60 -0.05 2.21 -18.69
C ILE A 60 -1.35 2.63 -19.40
N CYS A 61 -2.51 2.38 -18.80
CA CYS A 61 -3.81 2.67 -19.44
C CYS A 61 -4.55 3.87 -18.84
N GLY A 62 -4.06 4.47 -17.75
CA GLY A 62 -4.66 5.63 -17.09
C GLY A 62 -5.93 5.35 -16.27
N ARG A 63 -6.43 4.11 -16.28
CA ARG A 63 -7.62 3.68 -15.54
C ARG A 63 -7.42 3.82 -14.03
N GLN A 64 -8.44 4.33 -13.36
CA GLN A 64 -8.50 4.45 -11.89
C GLN A 64 -9.50 3.43 -11.37
N ASP A 65 -9.06 2.55 -10.48
CA ASP A 65 -9.89 1.50 -9.89
C ASP A 65 -9.47 1.25 -8.43
N GLU A 66 -10.31 0.53 -7.70
CA GLU A 66 -10.05 0.11 -6.31
C GLU A 66 -9.17 -1.13 -6.27
N TRP A 67 -8.11 -1.07 -5.47
CA TRP A 67 -7.17 -2.17 -5.24
C TRP A 67 -7.06 -2.49 -3.75
N PRO A 68 -6.70 -3.73 -3.37
CA PRO A 68 -6.48 -4.06 -1.97
C PRO A 68 -5.44 -3.13 -1.34
N ALA A 69 -5.80 -2.51 -0.22
CA ALA A 69 -4.88 -1.66 0.53
C ALA A 69 -3.65 -2.48 0.95
N PRO A 70 -2.43 -1.94 0.81
CA PRO A 70 -1.24 -2.65 1.22
C PRO A 70 -1.18 -2.73 2.74
N GLU A 71 -1.01 -3.93 3.28
CA GLU A 71 -0.96 -4.19 4.72
C GLU A 71 0.32 -4.97 5.06
N SER A 72 0.90 -4.67 6.23
CA SER A 72 2.07 -5.40 6.73
C SER A 72 1.89 -5.78 8.20
N GLY A 73 2.19 -7.02 8.53
CA GLY A 73 2.32 -7.47 9.91
C GLY A 73 3.72 -7.17 10.46
N CYS A 74 3.79 -6.67 11.69
CA CYS A 74 5.02 -6.54 12.44
C CYS A 74 5.17 -7.71 13.43
N VAL A 75 6.40 -8.11 13.73
CA VAL A 75 6.71 -9.17 14.69
C VAL A 75 6.21 -8.90 16.12
N CYS A 76 5.83 -7.66 16.44
CA CYS A 76 5.19 -7.32 17.73
C CYS A 76 3.69 -7.64 17.77
N GLY A 77 3.11 -8.16 16.69
CA GLY A 77 1.68 -8.49 16.58
C GLY A 77 0.82 -7.39 15.94
N THR A 78 1.34 -6.17 15.79
CA THR A 78 0.61 -5.07 15.13
C THR A 78 0.52 -5.29 13.63
N VAL A 79 -0.69 -5.16 13.08
CA VAL A 79 -0.93 -5.09 11.64
C VAL A 79 -1.18 -3.63 11.27
N VAL A 80 -0.48 -3.16 10.24
CA VAL A 80 -0.61 -1.77 9.76
C VAL A 80 -1.04 -1.73 8.31
N ARG A 81 -1.77 -0.67 7.97
CA ARG A 81 -1.99 -0.23 6.60
C ARG A 81 -0.84 0.69 6.18
N ILE A 82 -0.26 0.41 5.02
CA ILE A 82 0.79 1.23 4.42
C ILE A 82 0.12 2.36 3.63
N PRO A 83 0.51 3.63 3.84
CA PRO A 83 -0.05 4.73 3.07
C PRO A 83 0.34 4.60 1.60
N VAL A 84 -0.59 4.95 0.71
CA VAL A 84 -0.36 5.01 -0.73
C VAL A 84 -0.22 6.46 -1.20
N VAL A 85 0.46 6.66 -2.32
CA VAL A 85 0.52 7.96 -2.98
C VAL A 85 -0.90 8.30 -3.42
N PRO A 86 -1.48 9.43 -2.96
CA PRO A 86 -2.82 9.82 -3.38
C PRO A 86 -2.81 10.15 -4.87
N LEU A 87 -3.89 9.81 -5.58
CA LEU A 87 -4.01 10.06 -7.01
C LEU A 87 -3.81 11.52 -7.41
N SER A 88 -4.11 12.46 -6.50
CA SER A 88 -3.87 13.89 -6.71
C SER A 88 -2.39 14.27 -6.84
N LEU A 89 -1.47 13.43 -6.36
CA LEU A 89 -0.03 13.64 -6.47
C LEU A 89 0.61 12.86 -7.62
N ILE A 90 -0.15 12.03 -8.33
CA ILE A 90 0.31 11.27 -9.49
C ILE A 90 0.01 12.14 -10.73
N ARG A 91 1.04 12.79 -11.28
CA ARG A 91 0.96 13.61 -12.50
C ARG A 91 0.98 12.77 -13.76
#